data_AF-A0A0D8XCA5-F1
#
_entry.id   AF-A0A0D8XCA5-F1
#
_cell.length_a   1.000
_cell.length_b   1.000
_cell.length_c   1.000
_cell.angle_alpha   90.00
_cell.angle_beta   90.00
_cell.angle_gamma   90.00
#
_symmetry.space_group_name_H-M   'P 1'
#
loop_
_entity.id
_entity.type
_entity.pdbx_description
1 polymer ?
#
loop_
_entity_poly.entity_id
_entity_poly.type
_entity_poly.pdbx_seq_one_letter_code
_entity_poly.pdbx_strand_id
1 'polypeptide(L)'
;MSTQSHLNSSAEFLLPPFSEVFHTSFLVPFLIYFTCFRLASLYVKTFMWQQFTGIKEYRLKNLSICLLHAMITGIWSTVFFFVYTREMFENIIHWYQPWAAQLPIISVAYFVHDAFDMITYEWSRWTIELLFHHITSCFALLCGILPRKFLLANYWALLMEGNRSDHILTKYRRHNHSNIQTI
;
A
#
# COMPACT_ATOMS: atom_id res chain seq x y z
N MET A 1 7.19 -4.88 -49.22
CA MET A 1 6.44 -5.80 -48.35
C MET A 1 7.29 -6.01 -47.09
N SER A 2 7.26 -5.06 -46.17
CA SER A 2 8.11 -5.04 -44.97
C SER A 2 7.36 -5.64 -43.79
N THR A 3 7.83 -6.80 -43.35
CA THR A 3 7.36 -7.56 -42.19
C THR A 3 7.41 -6.69 -40.93
N GLN A 4 6.23 -6.30 -40.47
CA GLN A 4 5.98 -5.50 -39.28
C GLN A 4 6.41 -6.25 -38.01
N SER A 5 7.45 -5.74 -37.35
CA SER A 5 7.41 -5.26 -35.96
C SER A 5 6.57 -6.03 -34.92
N HIS A 6 6.64 -7.36 -34.86
CA HIS A 6 5.89 -8.14 -33.87
C HIS A 6 6.72 -8.73 -32.73
N LEU A 7 8.00 -8.33 -32.57
CA LEU A 7 8.95 -9.00 -31.66
C LEU A 7 9.58 -8.13 -30.57
N ASN A 8 9.21 -6.86 -30.41
CA ASN A 8 9.90 -5.96 -29.47
C ASN A 8 9.03 -5.29 -28.38
N SER A 9 7.81 -5.78 -28.09
CA SER A 9 6.90 -5.10 -27.14
C SER A 9 6.65 -5.88 -25.83
N SER A 10 7.49 -6.86 -25.49
CA SER A 10 7.13 -7.88 -24.50
C SER A 10 7.56 -7.62 -23.05
N ALA A 11 8.44 -6.64 -22.77
CA ALA A 11 8.86 -6.40 -21.38
C ALA A 11 9.56 -5.05 -21.18
N GLU A 12 9.45 -4.10 -22.12
CA GLU A 12 10.14 -2.82 -21.94
C GLU A 12 9.51 -2.06 -20.77
N PHE A 13 10.27 -1.97 -19.68
CA PHE A 13 10.05 -1.05 -18.58
C PHE A 13 10.29 0.37 -19.12
N LEU A 14 9.33 0.85 -19.91
CA LEU A 14 9.24 2.26 -20.24
C LEU A 14 8.97 2.99 -18.92
N LEU A 15 9.77 4.02 -18.64
CA LEU A 15 9.58 4.88 -17.48
C LEU A 15 8.09 5.26 -17.42
N PRO A 16 7.44 5.11 -16.26
CA PRO A 16 6.02 5.40 -16.16
C PRO A 16 5.80 6.83 -16.63
N PRO A 17 4.87 7.06 -17.59
CA PRO A 17 4.59 8.41 -18.06
C PRO A 17 3.98 9.19 -16.90
N PHE A 18 4.80 10.00 -16.21
CA PHE A 18 4.37 10.80 -15.06
C PHE A 18 3.28 11.82 -15.43
N SER A 19 3.10 12.12 -16.73
CA SER A 19 1.97 12.89 -17.25
C SER A 19 0.61 12.23 -16.97
N GLU A 20 0.56 10.89 -16.89
CA GLU A 20 -0.66 10.12 -16.60
C GLU A 20 -1.12 10.25 -15.13
N VAL A 21 -0.28 10.78 -14.23
CA VAL A 21 -0.68 11.06 -12.84
C VAL A 21 -1.80 12.10 -12.79
N PHE A 22 -1.87 12.99 -13.78
CA PHE A 22 -2.88 14.05 -13.85
C PHE A 22 -4.15 13.63 -14.62
N HIS A 23 -4.21 12.40 -15.11
CA HIS A 23 -5.43 11.91 -15.76
C HIS A 23 -6.59 11.85 -14.76
N THR A 24 -7.76 12.32 -15.18
CA THR A 24 -8.99 12.34 -14.36
C THR A 24 -9.34 10.97 -13.80
N SER A 25 -9.07 9.90 -14.55
CA SER A 25 -9.27 8.50 -14.14
C SER A 25 -8.46 8.07 -12.91
N PHE A 26 -7.33 8.74 -12.63
CA PHE A 26 -6.51 8.50 -11.44
C PHE A 26 -6.74 9.60 -10.39
N LEU A 27 -6.74 10.86 -10.81
CA LEU A 27 -6.79 12.01 -9.92
C LEU A 27 -8.11 12.11 -9.15
N VAL A 28 -9.25 11.86 -9.80
CA VAL A 28 -10.56 11.91 -9.15
C VAL A 28 -10.68 10.84 -8.04
N PRO A 29 -10.46 9.54 -8.30
CA PRO A 29 -10.52 8.54 -7.23
C PRO A 29 -9.44 8.78 -6.18
N PHE A 30 -8.22 9.19 -6.55
CA PHE A 30 -7.17 9.53 -5.60
C PHE A 30 -7.61 10.63 -4.61
N LEU A 31 -8.16 11.75 -5.11
CA LEU A 31 -8.63 12.85 -4.25
C LEU A 31 -9.82 12.43 -3.36
N ILE A 32 -10.72 11.61 -3.88
CA ILE A 32 -11.84 11.06 -3.11
C ILE A 32 -11.30 10.22 -1.96
N TYR A 33 -10.43 9.24 -2.24
CA TYR A 33 -9.86 8.37 -1.21
C TYR A 33 -9.00 9.12 -0.22
N PHE A 34 -8.19 10.08 -0.67
CA PHE A 34 -7.41 10.95 0.20
C PHE A 34 -8.31 11.71 1.18
N THR A 35 -9.43 12.26 0.69
CA THR A 35 -10.42 12.96 1.51
C THR A 35 -11.10 11.99 2.48
N CYS A 36 -11.46 10.79 2.03
CA CYS A 36 -12.03 9.74 2.89
C CYS A 36 -11.08 9.37 4.04
N PHE A 37 -9.79 9.14 3.76
CA PHE A 37 -8.80 8.86 4.80
C PHE A 37 -8.62 10.04 5.76
N ARG A 38 -8.70 11.27 5.25
CA ARG A 38 -8.65 12.47 6.09
C ARG A 38 -9.86 12.57 7.01
N LEU A 39 -11.06 12.28 6.52
CA LEU A 39 -12.28 12.21 7.33
C LEU A 39 -12.21 11.08 8.35
N ALA A 40 -11.70 9.90 7.97
CA ALA A 40 -11.48 8.79 8.89
C ALA A 40 -10.46 9.16 9.99
N SER A 41 -9.37 9.85 9.62
CA SER A 41 -8.36 10.38 10.55
C SER A 41 -8.97 11.39 11.52
N LEU A 42 -9.85 12.29 11.04
CA LEU A 42 -10.59 13.20 11.90
C LEU A 42 -11.56 12.46 12.84
N TYR A 43 -12.27 11.45 12.34
CA TYR A 43 -13.17 10.63 13.14
C TYR A 43 -12.42 9.91 14.26
N VAL A 44 -11.30 9.26 13.95
CA VAL A 44 -10.42 8.62 14.94
C VAL A 44 -9.86 9.66 15.91
N LYS A 45 -9.42 10.83 15.43
CA LYS A 45 -8.90 11.91 16.27
C LYS A 45 -9.94 12.44 17.26
N THR A 46 -11.23 12.43 16.88
CA THR A 46 -12.35 12.99 17.65
C THR A 46 -13.00 11.96 18.59
N PHE A 47 -13.10 10.69 18.17
CA PHE A 47 -13.90 9.70 18.89
C PHE A 47 -13.05 8.62 19.58
N MET A 48 -11.84 8.33 19.07
CA MET A 48 -10.99 7.25 19.57
C MET A 48 -9.83 7.79 20.41
N TRP A 49 -9.42 7.02 21.41
CA TRP A 49 -8.21 7.24 22.22
C TRP A 49 -8.15 8.54 23.02
N GLN A 50 -9.30 9.12 23.37
CA GLN A 50 -9.43 10.32 24.22
C GLN A 50 -8.85 10.15 25.64
N GLN A 51 -8.60 8.91 26.06
CA GLN A 51 -8.08 8.58 27.38
C GLN A 51 -6.54 8.74 27.50
N PHE A 52 -5.82 8.80 26.38
CA PHE A 52 -4.37 8.95 26.36
C PHE A 52 -3.99 10.38 25.99
N THR A 53 -2.88 10.89 26.54
CA THR A 53 -2.39 12.25 26.25
C THR A 53 -1.00 12.24 25.62
N GLY A 54 -0.74 13.21 24.75
CA GLY A 54 0.58 13.48 24.18
C GLY A 54 0.99 12.54 23.04
N ILE A 55 2.28 12.16 23.01
CA ILE A 55 2.87 11.39 21.88
C ILE A 55 2.22 10.01 21.72
N LYS A 56 1.80 9.37 22.82
CA LYS A 56 1.17 8.04 22.79
C LYS A 56 -0.19 8.07 22.08
N GLU A 57 -0.97 9.11 22.32
CA GLU A 57 -2.28 9.33 21.69
C GLU A 57 -2.12 9.48 20.17
N TYR A 58 -1.20 10.34 19.74
CA TYR A 58 -0.88 10.55 18.32
C TYR A 58 -0.50 9.23 17.62
N ARG A 59 0.41 8.46 18.22
CA ARG A 59 0.84 7.17 17.66
C ARG A 59 -0.31 6.15 17.56
N LEU A 60 -1.19 6.09 18.57
CA LEU A 60 -2.37 5.20 18.53
C LEU A 60 -3.37 5.60 17.46
N LYS A 61 -3.56 6.91 17.24
CA LYS A 61 -4.44 7.44 16.19
C LYS A 61 -3.89 7.08 14.80
N ASN A 62 -2.60 7.29 14.54
CA ASN A 62 -1.99 6.89 13.27
C ASN A 62 -2.03 5.37 13.07
N LEU A 63 -1.76 4.60 14.13
CA LEU A 63 -1.85 3.14 14.10
C LEU A 63 -3.26 2.66 13.74
N SER A 64 -4.30 3.35 14.20
CA SER A 64 -5.70 2.99 13.90
C SER A 64 -6.04 3.18 12.41
N ILE A 65 -5.56 4.27 11.80
CA ILE A 65 -5.75 4.52 10.36
C ILE A 65 -4.93 3.52 9.53
N CYS A 66 -3.71 3.21 9.97
CA CYS A 66 -2.89 2.16 9.36
C CYS A 66 -3.57 0.78 9.43
N LEU A 67 -4.16 0.43 10.57
CA LEU A 67 -4.89 -0.82 10.74
C LEU A 67 -6.12 -0.87 9.83
N LEU A 68 -6.88 0.22 9.75
CA LEU A 68 -8.03 0.33 8.85
C LEU A 68 -7.61 0.14 7.39
N HIS A 69 -6.50 0.76 6.97
CA HIS A 69 -5.95 0.58 5.65
C HIS A 69 -5.60 -0.90 5.38
N ALA A 70 -4.82 -1.51 6.27
CA ALA A 70 -4.39 -2.90 6.16
C ALA A 70 -5.58 -3.89 6.12
N MET A 71 -6.66 -3.61 6.87
CA MET A 71 -7.88 -4.42 6.82
C MET A 71 -8.56 -4.32 5.46
N ILE A 72 -8.76 -3.12 4.93
CA ILE A 72 -9.40 -2.91 3.63
C ILE A 72 -8.57 -3.57 2.53
N THR A 73 -7.27 -3.32 2.50
CA THR A 73 -6.41 -3.82 1.42
C THR A 73 -6.12 -5.30 1.54
N GLY A 74 -5.93 -5.81 2.76
CA GLY A 74 -5.74 -7.22 3.03
C GLY A 74 -6.97 -8.05 2.66
N ILE A 75 -8.17 -7.65 3.08
CA ILE A 75 -9.40 -8.37 2.75
C ILE A 75 -9.65 -8.34 1.25
N TRP A 76 -9.55 -7.16 0.61
CA TRP A 76 -9.81 -7.03 -0.82
C TRP A 76 -8.81 -7.83 -1.65
N SER A 77 -7.52 -7.72 -1.38
CA SER A 77 -6.50 -8.47 -2.11
C SER A 77 -6.62 -9.98 -1.91
N THR A 78 -6.98 -10.44 -0.70
CA THR A 78 -7.22 -11.85 -0.41
C THR A 78 -8.43 -12.39 -1.17
N VAL A 79 -9.55 -11.67 -1.14
CA VAL A 79 -10.75 -12.04 -1.92
C VAL A 79 -10.43 -12.08 -3.41
N PHE A 80 -9.71 -11.07 -3.91
CA PHE A 80 -9.30 -11.02 -5.32
C PHE A 80 -8.41 -12.23 -5.70
N PHE A 81 -7.45 -12.57 -4.85
CA PHE A 81 -6.54 -13.70 -5.06
C PHE A 81 -7.31 -15.02 -5.21
N PHE A 82 -8.31 -15.27 -4.35
CA PHE A 82 -9.10 -16.52 -4.41
C PHE A 82 -10.09 -16.56 -5.59
N VAL A 83 -10.65 -15.42 -5.99
CA VAL A 83 -11.64 -15.36 -7.09
C VAL A 83 -10.93 -15.40 -8.45
N TYR A 84 -9.79 -14.73 -8.60
CA TYR A 84 -9.08 -14.55 -9.87
C TYR A 84 -7.75 -15.29 -9.92
N THR A 85 -7.64 -16.44 -9.25
CA THR A 85 -6.41 -17.24 -9.16
C THR A 85 -5.77 -17.50 -10.52
N ARG A 86 -6.56 -17.86 -11.56
CA ARG A 86 -5.99 -18.14 -12.89
C ARG A 86 -5.29 -16.93 -13.49
N GLU A 87 -5.94 -15.77 -13.47
CA GLU A 87 -5.37 -14.53 -14.01
C GLU A 87 -4.12 -14.12 -13.22
N MET A 88 -4.14 -14.29 -11.89
CA MET A 88 -3.02 -13.98 -10.99
C MET A 88 -1.73 -14.75 -11.32
N PHE A 89 -1.82 -15.94 -11.94
CA PHE A 89 -0.66 -16.76 -12.30
C PHE A 89 -0.37 -16.80 -13.81
N GLU A 90 -1.38 -16.66 -14.68
CA GLU A 90 -1.21 -16.79 -16.13
C GLU A 90 -0.84 -15.46 -16.82
N ASN A 91 -1.39 -14.32 -16.39
CA ASN A 91 -1.29 -13.04 -17.13
C ASN A 91 -0.82 -11.85 -16.27
N ILE A 92 0.25 -12.04 -15.50
CA ILE A 92 0.76 -11.05 -14.51
C ILE A 92 1.08 -9.67 -15.11
N ILE A 93 1.61 -9.65 -16.33
CA ILE A 93 2.22 -8.44 -16.92
C ILE A 93 1.18 -7.55 -17.62
N HIS A 94 0.28 -8.14 -18.40
CA HIS A 94 -0.59 -7.42 -19.33
C HIS A 94 -2.04 -7.27 -18.84
N TRP A 95 -2.39 -7.86 -17.70
CA TRP A 95 -3.74 -7.77 -17.17
C TRP A 95 -3.96 -6.44 -16.45
N TYR A 96 -4.96 -5.68 -16.91
CA TYR A 96 -5.38 -4.42 -16.31
C TYR A 96 -6.90 -4.30 -16.36
N GLN A 97 -7.50 -3.98 -15.21
CA GLN A 97 -8.91 -3.66 -15.11
C GLN A 97 -9.09 -2.34 -14.32
N PRO A 98 -9.88 -1.37 -14.82
CA PRO A 98 -10.07 -0.07 -14.15
C PRO A 98 -10.62 -0.18 -12.72
N TRP A 99 -11.46 -1.18 -12.46
CA TRP A 99 -12.01 -1.43 -11.12
C TRP A 99 -10.97 -2.05 -10.18
N ALA A 100 -10.06 -2.90 -10.69
CA ALA A 100 -8.98 -3.49 -9.91
C ALA A 100 -7.86 -2.46 -9.63
N ALA A 101 -7.72 -1.45 -10.48
CA ALA A 101 -6.81 -0.33 -10.25
C ALA A 101 -7.21 0.52 -9.03
N GLN A 102 -8.47 0.48 -8.59
CA GLN A 102 -8.94 1.23 -7.42
C GLN A 102 -8.20 0.82 -6.14
N LEU A 103 -7.88 -0.46 -5.97
CA LEU A 103 -7.23 -0.94 -4.76
C LEU A 103 -5.81 -0.35 -4.57
N PRO A 104 -4.90 -0.43 -5.55
CA PRO A 104 -3.63 0.31 -5.48
C PRO A 104 -3.78 1.82 -5.34
N ILE A 105 -4.80 2.44 -5.96
CA ILE A 105 -5.05 3.89 -5.82
C ILE A 105 -5.43 4.25 -4.37
N ILE A 106 -6.27 3.44 -3.71
CA ILE A 106 -6.60 3.56 -2.28
C ILE A 106 -5.32 3.52 -1.43
N SER A 107 -4.41 2.59 -1.72
CA SER A 107 -3.13 2.48 -1.02
C SER A 107 -2.21 3.67 -1.21
N VAL A 108 -2.07 4.17 -2.44
CA VAL A 108 -1.26 5.36 -2.71
C VAL A 108 -1.85 6.58 -1.98
N ALA A 109 -3.18 6.75 -1.99
CA ALA A 109 -3.83 7.84 -1.25
C ALA A 109 -3.60 7.76 0.27
N TYR A 110 -3.66 6.55 0.84
CA TYR A 110 -3.36 6.31 2.25
C TYR A 110 -1.90 6.63 2.60
N PHE A 111 -0.93 6.09 1.85
CA PHE A 111 0.49 6.31 2.12
C PHE A 111 0.88 7.79 2.03
N VAL A 112 0.29 8.53 1.08
CA VAL A 112 0.48 9.98 0.98
C VAL A 112 -0.10 10.69 2.20
N HIS A 113 -1.32 10.33 2.63
CA HIS A 113 -1.93 10.87 3.84
C HIS A 113 -1.06 10.60 5.09
N ASP A 114 -0.63 9.36 5.30
CA ASP A 114 0.18 8.97 6.45
C ASP A 114 1.57 9.64 6.44
N ALA A 115 2.19 9.75 5.26
CA ALA A 115 3.44 10.50 5.09
C ALA A 115 3.31 11.98 5.48
N PHE A 116 2.22 12.65 5.09
CA PHE A 116 1.97 14.04 5.48
C PHE A 116 1.79 14.19 7.00
N ASP A 117 1.02 13.30 7.63
CA ASP A 117 0.83 13.32 9.09
C ASP A 117 2.19 13.07 9.80
N MET A 118 2.97 12.09 9.35
CA MET A 118 4.30 11.80 9.91
C MET A 118 5.27 12.97 9.82
N ILE A 119 5.38 13.62 8.65
CA ILE A 119 6.26 14.79 8.43
C ILE A 119 5.88 15.96 9.34
N THR A 120 4.60 16.13 9.63
CA THR A 120 4.08 17.29 10.38
C THR A 120 4.28 17.14 11.89
N TYR A 121 4.18 15.92 12.43
CA TYR A 121 4.05 15.73 13.88
C TYR A 121 5.24 15.00 14.53
N GLU A 122 6.02 14.17 13.83
CA GLU A 122 7.10 13.40 14.48
C GLU A 122 8.33 13.17 13.58
N TRP A 123 9.48 13.70 13.99
CA TRP A 123 10.77 13.48 13.34
C TRP A 123 11.68 12.58 14.20
N SER A 124 11.36 11.28 14.24
CA SER A 124 12.22 10.28 14.87
C SER A 124 12.91 9.41 13.81
N ARG A 125 14.06 8.79 14.13
CA ARG A 125 14.76 7.88 13.20
C ARG A 125 13.86 6.77 12.68
N TRP A 126 13.05 6.19 13.56
CA TRP A 126 12.06 5.17 13.22
C TRP A 126 10.96 5.71 12.29
N THR A 127 10.50 6.93 12.54
CA THR A 127 9.49 7.58 11.68
C THR A 127 10.05 7.88 10.29
N ILE A 128 11.33 8.24 10.17
CA ILE A 128 11.99 8.48 8.89
C ILE A 128 12.16 7.18 8.09
N GLU A 129 12.55 6.09 8.75
CA GLU A 129 12.62 4.76 8.10
C GLU A 129 11.25 4.33 7.55
N LEU A 130 10.19 4.54 8.35
CA LEU A 130 8.82 4.25 7.93
C LEU A 130 8.35 5.19 6.80
N LEU A 131 8.74 6.46 6.82
CA LEU A 131 8.45 7.40 5.75
C LEU A 131 9.12 7.00 4.44
N PHE A 132 10.39 6.57 4.50
CA PHE A 132 11.10 6.06 3.32
C PHE A 132 10.43 4.78 2.78
N HIS A 133 9.97 3.91 3.67
CA HIS A 133 9.16 2.77 3.29
C HIS A 133 7.90 3.19 2.52
N HIS A 134 7.15 4.18 3.01
CA HIS A 134 5.97 4.71 2.31
C HIS A 134 6.29 5.31 0.96
N ILE A 135 7.38 6.06 0.84
CA ILE A 135 7.81 6.65 -0.45
C ILE A 135 8.12 5.55 -1.46
N THR A 136 8.89 4.54 -1.04
CA THR A 136 9.25 3.41 -1.92
C THR A 136 8.05 2.53 -2.28
N SER A 137 7.13 2.27 -1.33
CA SER A 137 5.87 1.56 -1.58
C SER A 137 4.95 2.32 -2.53
N CYS A 138 4.79 3.64 -2.35
CA CYS A 138 4.07 4.51 -3.29
C CYS A 138 4.65 4.42 -4.70
N PHE A 139 5.97 4.52 -4.82
CA PHE A 139 6.65 4.45 -6.10
C PHE A 139 6.42 3.09 -6.79
N ALA A 140 6.55 2.00 -6.04
CA ALA A 140 6.29 0.65 -6.56
C ALA A 140 4.85 0.51 -7.08
N LEU A 141 3.86 0.98 -6.34
CA LEU A 141 2.45 0.92 -6.76
C LEU A 141 2.18 1.80 -7.98
N LEU A 142 2.72 3.03 -8.03
CA LEU A 142 2.57 3.93 -9.16
C LEU A 142 3.18 3.37 -10.44
N CYS A 143 4.30 2.66 -10.35
CA CYS A 143 4.92 1.97 -11.49
C CYS A 143 4.01 0.90 -12.11
N GLY A 144 3.07 0.31 -11.37
CA GLY A 144 2.05 -0.57 -11.93
C GLY A 144 0.81 0.17 -12.47
N ILE A 145 0.43 1.27 -11.81
CA ILE A 145 -0.79 2.01 -12.18
C ILE A 145 -0.60 2.82 -13.46
N LEU A 146 0.49 3.60 -13.56
CA LEU A 146 0.69 4.58 -14.64
C LEU A 146 0.87 3.94 -16.02
N PRO A 147 1.69 2.87 -16.19
CA PRO A 147 1.79 2.18 -17.47
C PRO A 147 0.59 1.28 -17.77
N ARG A 148 -0.37 1.15 -16.84
CA ARG A 148 -1.50 0.21 -16.89
C ARG A 148 -1.04 -1.24 -17.13
N LYS A 149 0.08 -1.62 -16.51
CA LYS A 149 0.72 -2.95 -16.58
C LYS A 149 1.12 -3.39 -15.18
N PHE A 150 1.31 -4.69 -14.97
CA PHE A 150 1.74 -5.23 -13.66
C PHE A 150 0.77 -4.93 -12.50
N LEU A 151 -0.52 -4.74 -12.79
CA LEU A 151 -1.51 -4.47 -11.75
C LEU A 151 -1.58 -5.63 -10.73
N LEU A 152 -1.40 -6.86 -11.19
CA LEU A 152 -1.35 -8.06 -10.35
C LEU A 152 -0.14 -8.02 -9.40
N ALA A 153 1.01 -7.49 -9.84
CA ALA A 153 2.18 -7.34 -8.98
C ALA A 153 1.90 -6.37 -7.81
N ASN A 154 1.08 -5.34 -8.02
CA ASN A 154 0.63 -4.47 -6.93
C ASN A 154 -0.20 -5.24 -5.89
N TYR A 155 -1.09 -6.15 -6.33
CA TYR A 155 -1.86 -6.99 -5.42
C TYR A 155 -0.95 -7.93 -4.60
N TRP A 156 0.05 -8.53 -5.24
CA TRP A 156 1.06 -9.34 -4.54
C TRP A 156 1.87 -8.52 -3.53
N ALA A 157 2.26 -7.29 -3.89
CA ALA A 157 2.97 -6.39 -2.98
C ALA A 157 2.12 -6.04 -1.74
N LEU A 158 0.82 -5.75 -1.93
CA LEU A 158 -0.11 -5.48 -0.84
C LEU A 158 -0.34 -6.70 0.07
N LEU A 159 -0.40 -7.91 -0.49
CA LEU A 159 -0.49 -9.15 0.30
C LEU A 159 0.77 -9.40 1.14
N MET A 160 1.95 -9.10 0.61
CA MET A 160 3.22 -9.26 1.34
C MET A 160 3.37 -8.27 2.51
N GLU A 161 2.70 -7.12 2.45
CA GLU A 161 2.71 -6.13 3.52
C GLU A 161 2.12 -6.69 4.83
N GLY A 162 1.03 -7.46 4.75
CA GLY A 162 0.41 -8.11 5.91
C GLY A 162 1.28 -9.22 6.53
N ASN A 163 1.99 -9.98 5.71
CA ASN A 163 2.76 -11.15 6.16
C ASN A 163 4.04 -10.79 6.95
N ARG A 164 4.55 -9.56 6.82
CA ARG A 164 5.76 -9.12 7.54
C ARG A 164 5.50 -8.97 9.05
N SER A 165 4.25 -8.69 9.44
CA SER A 165 3.82 -8.55 10.84
C SER A 165 3.90 -9.88 11.60
N ASP A 166 3.48 -10.98 10.98
CA ASP A 166 3.49 -12.32 11.59
C ASP A 166 4.91 -12.91 11.72
N HIS A 167 5.78 -12.61 10.75
CA HIS A 167 7.17 -13.07 10.80
C HIS A 167 7.98 -12.39 11.91
N ILE A 168 7.69 -11.12 12.23
CA ILE A 168 8.30 -10.41 13.36
C ILE A 168 7.76 -10.93 14.70
N LEU A 169 6.45 -11.21 14.80
CA LEU A 169 5.83 -11.78 16.00
C LEU A 169 6.31 -13.21 16.31
N THR A 170 6.51 -14.03 15.28
CA THR A 170 7.07 -15.39 15.44
C THR A 170 8.57 -15.38 15.78
N LYS A 171 9.33 -14.41 15.28
CA LYS A 171 10.75 -14.22 15.65
C LYS A 171 10.92 -13.70 17.07
N TYR A 172 10.06 -12.79 17.53
CA TYR A 172 10.02 -12.31 18.91
C TYR A 172 9.59 -13.43 19.89
N ARG A 173 8.57 -14.23 19.53
CA ARG A 173 8.14 -15.38 20.33
C ARG A 173 9.21 -16.47 20.44
N ARG A 174 9.98 -16.75 19.37
CA ARG A 174 11.09 -17.71 19.42
C ARG A 174 12.26 -17.23 20.28
N HIS A 175 12.60 -15.95 20.24
CA HIS A 175 13.69 -15.41 21.05
C HIS A 175 13.36 -15.37 22.55
N ASN A 176 12.08 -15.27 22.92
CA ASN A 176 11.66 -15.34 24.32
C ASN A 176 11.60 -16.77 24.85
N HIS A 177 11.37 -17.77 23.99
CA HIS A 177 11.33 -19.19 24.38
C HIS A 177 12.72 -19.80 24.58
N SER A 178 13.76 -19.28 23.91
CA SER A 178 15.15 -19.72 24.09
C SER A 178 15.80 -19.24 25.40
N ASN A 179 15.31 -18.13 25.97
CA ASN A 179 15.79 -17.61 27.26
C ASN A 179 15.17 -18.31 28.49
N ILE A 180 14.14 -19.14 28.30
CA ILE A 180 13.48 -19.88 29.39
C ILE A 180 14.09 -21.28 29.57
N GLN A 181 14.79 -21.82 28.55
CA GLN A 181 15.48 -23.12 28.65
C GLN A 181 16.94 -23.02 29.11
N THR A 182 17.41 -21.84 29.49
CA THR A 182 18.78 -21.58 29.98
C THR A 182 18.83 -21.11 31.44
N ILE A 183 17.75 -21.31 32.20
CA ILE A 183 17.70 -21.14 33.67
C ILE A 183 17.45 -22.49 34.32
#